data_AF-A0A351Z0T8-F1
#
_entry.id   AF-A0A351Z0T8-F1
#
_cell.length_a   1.000
_cell.length_b   1.000
_cell.length_c   1.000
_cell.angle_alpha   90.00
_cell.angle_beta   90.00
_cell.angle_gamma   90.00
#
_symmetry.space_group_name_H-M   'P 1'
#
loop_
_entity.id
_entity.type
_entity.pdbx_description
1 polymer ?
#
loop_
_entity_poly.entity_id
_entity_poly.type
_entity_poly.pdbx_seq_one_letter_code
_entity_poly.pdbx_strand_id
1 'polypeptide(L)' 'MANTNKITIIGAGQVGSTVAFALTVKELASEIVLIDVVKDKAMGEAMDIRQGT' A
#
# COMPACT_ATOMS: atom_id res chain seq x y z
N MET A 1 -19.98 7.06 -12.12
CA MET A 1 -18.71 6.36 -11.87
C MET A 1 -18.24 6.77 -10.50
N ALA A 2 -18.05 5.82 -9.58
CA ALA A 2 -17.46 6.14 -8.28
C ALA A 2 -16.02 6.62 -8.51
N ASN A 3 -15.63 7.74 -7.90
CA ASN A 3 -14.24 8.17 -7.88
C ASN A 3 -13.46 7.15 -7.04
N THR A 4 -12.78 6.22 -7.70
CA THR A 4 -11.86 5.30 -7.04
C THR A 4 -10.54 6.02 -6.80
N ASN A 5 -10.25 6.33 -5.54
CA ASN A 5 -8.98 6.92 -5.12
C ASN A 5 -7.90 5.83 -5.14
N LYS A 6 -7.32 5.60 -6.33
CA LYS A 6 -6.21 4.69 -6.53
C LYS A 6 -4.88 5.40 -6.26
N ILE A 7 -4.06 4.84 -5.38
CA ILE A 7 -2.73 5.37 -5.03
C ILE A 7 -1.67 4.32 -5.33
N THR A 8 -0.60 4.71 -5.99
CA THR A 8 0.56 3.85 -6.27
C THR A 8 1.78 4.36 -5.53
N ILE A 9 2.48 3.46 -4.84
CA ILE A 9 3.68 3.72 -4.06
C ILE A 9 4.83 2.94 -4.69
N ILE A 10 5.89 3.66 -5.06
CA ILE A 10 7.11 3.10 -5.63
C ILE A 10 8.17 3.04 -4.53
N GLY A 11 8.50 1.82 -4.12
CA GLY A 11 9.38 1.46 -3.02
C GLY A 11 8.60 0.93 -1.82
N ALA A 12 8.70 -0.36 -1.54
CA ALA A 12 8.20 -1.03 -0.33
C ALA A 12 9.27 -1.02 0.78
N GLY A 13 9.95 0.11 0.94
CA GLY A 13 10.85 0.39 2.07
C GLY A 13 10.07 0.83 3.31
N GLN A 14 10.78 1.12 4.41
CA GLN A 14 10.15 1.58 5.65
C GLN A 14 9.19 2.77 5.43
N VAL A 15 9.59 3.74 4.60
CA VAL A 15 8.75 4.91 4.29
C VAL A 15 7.53 4.51 3.47
N GLY A 16 7.72 3.79 2.36
CA GLY A 16 6.61 3.43 1.47
C GLY A 16 5.58 2.52 2.14
N SER A 17 6.02 1.54 2.93
CA SER A 17 5.13 0.67 3.71
C SER A 17 4.36 1.46 4.77
N THR A 18 5.03 2.36 5.51
CA THR A 18 4.36 3.20 6.53
C THR A 18 3.31 4.10 5.89
N VAL A 19 3.60 4.67 4.71
CA VAL A 19 2.63 5.47 3.96
C VAL A 19 1.45 4.62 3.50
N ALA A 20 1.71 3.43 2.93
CA ALA A 20 0.66 2.50 2.51
C ALA A 20 -0.26 2.10 3.68
N PHE A 21 0.33 1.78 4.83
CA PHE A 21 -0.41 1.47 6.06
C PHE A 21 -1.26 2.66 6.51
N ALA A 22 -0.67 3.85 6.60
CA ALA A 22 -1.38 5.05 7.03
C ALA A 22 -2.53 5.45 6.08
N LEU A 23 -2.36 5.26 4.77
CA LEU A 23 -3.43 5.48 3.78
C LEU A 23 -4.59 4.51 3.97
N THR A 24 -4.28 3.26 4.33
CA THR A 24 -5.28 2.21 4.58
C THR A 24 -6.05 2.50 5.86
N VAL A 25 -5.36 2.76 6.97
CA VAL A 25 -5.97 3.09 8.29
C VAL A 25 -6.85 4.34 8.22
N LYS A 26 -6.49 5.32 7.38
CA LYS A 26 -7.25 6.56 7.22
C LYS A 26 -8.35 6.48 6.16
N GLU A 27 -8.54 5.32 5.51
CA GLU A 27 -9.51 5.10 4.43
C GLU A 27 -9.39 6.13 3.28
N LEU A 28 -8.17 6.60 3.00
CA LEU A 28 -7.93 7.65 1.99
C LEU A 28 -7.84 7.10 0.56
N ALA A 29 -7.58 5.80 0.42
CA ALA A 29 -7.43 5.12 -0.86
C ALA A 29 -8.38 3.92 -0.93
N SER A 30 -9.07 3.79 -2.06
CA SER A 30 -9.88 2.60 -2.38
C SER A 30 -9.04 1.47 -2.97
N GLU A 31 -7.86 1.80 -3.51
CA GLU A 31 -6.92 0.82 -4.06
C GLU A 31 -5.49 1.33 -3.83
N ILE A 32 -4.62 0.48 -3.27
CA ILE A 32 -3.21 0.78 -3.06
C ILE A 32 -2.37 -0.21 -3.84
N VAL A 33 -1.44 0.29 -4.64
CA VAL A 33 -0.49 -0.50 -5.41
C VAL A 33 0.91 -0.27 -4.87
N LEU A 34 1.57 -1.34 -4.40
CA LEU A 34 2.97 -1.32 -3.96
C LEU A 34 3.87 -1.90 -5.06
N ILE A 35 4.87 -1.13 -5.49
CA ILE A 35 5.87 -1.53 -6.47
C ILE A 35 7.23 -1.52 -5.81
N ASP A 36 7.99 -2.59 -5.94
CA ASP A 36 9.39 -2.65 -5.53
C ASP A 36 10.19 -3.54 -6.48
N VAL A 37 11.50 -3.33 -6.56
CA VAL A 37 12.40 -4.23 -7.31
C VAL A 37 12.44 -5.62 -6.67
N VAL A 38 12.30 -5.70 -5.34
CA VAL A 38 12.16 -6.94 -4.60
C VAL A 38 10.67 -7.30 -4.47
N LYS A 39 10.15 -8.05 -5.43
CA LYS A 39 8.72 -8.39 -5.51
C LYS A 39 8.17 -9.05 -4.25
N ASP A 40 8.92 -9.98 -3.66
CA ASP A 40 8.48 -10.69 -2.44
C ASP A 40 8.33 -9.76 -1.25
N LYS A 41 9.14 -8.68 -1.20
CA LYS A 41 9.03 -7.64 -0.18
C LYS A 41 7.75 -6.84 -0.38
N ALA A 42 7.50 -6.33 -1.59
CA ALA A 42 6.26 -5.60 -1.89
C ALA A 42 5.01 -6.43 -1.59
N MET A 43 5.03 -7.73 -1.92
CA MET A 43 3.94 -8.65 -1.60
C MET A 43 3.81 -8.90 -0.09
N GLY A 44 4.92 -9.10 0.61
CA GLY A 44 4.94 -9.28 2.08
C GLY A 44 4.33 -8.09 2.80
N GLU A 45 4.75 -6.88 2.45
CA GLU A 45 4.23 -5.63 3.02
C GLU A 45 2.74 -5.43 2.70
N ALA A 46 2.31 -5.73 1.47
CA ALA A 46 0.90 -5.67 1.11
C ALA A 46 0.03 -6.68 1.90
N MET A 47 0.54 -7.89 2.13
CA MET A 47 -0.17 -8.90 2.93
C MET A 47 -0.26 -8.50 4.40
N ASP A 48 0.82 -7.97 4.97
CA ASP A 48 0.86 -7.52 6.36
C ASP A 48 -0.11 -6.35 6.59
N ILE A 49 -0.08 -5.33 5.73
CA ILE A 49 -1.02 -4.20 5.79
C ILE A 49 -2.46 -4.69 5.71
N ARG A 50 -2.78 -5.61 4.79
CA ARG A 50 -4.13 -6.18 4.65
C ARG A 50 -4.59 -6.97 5.88
N GLN A 51 -3.65 -7.56 6.63
CA GLN A 51 -3.99 -8.28 7.86
C GLN A 51 -4.12 -7.34 9.07
N GLY A 52 -3.38 -6.22 9.06
CA GLY A 52 -3.34 -5.23 10.14
C GLY A 52 -4.43 -4.16 10.11
N THR A 53 -5.21 -4.07 9.03
CA THR A 53 -6.32 -3.11 8.84
C THR A 53 -7.58 -3.81 8.39
#